data_AF-A0A2E4S380-F1
#
_entry.id   AF-A0A2E4S380-F1
#
_cell.length_a   1.000
_cell.length_b   1.000
_cell.length_c   1.000
_cell.angle_alpha   90.00
_cell.angle_beta   90.00
_cell.angle_gamma   90.00
#
_symmetry.space_group_name_H-M   'P 1'
#
loop_
_entity.id
_entity.type
_entity.pdbx_description
1 polymer ?
#
loop_
_entity_poly.entity_id
_entity_poly.type
_entity_poly.pdbx_seq_one_letter_code
_entity_poly.pdbx_strand_id
1 'polypeptide(L)' 'MRIATLRHIFRFGPLIWAAGFLTPLLSQTFQALDVPMPIGMPPLLAGFAIAMTLGICAQIRGRWI' A
#
# COMPACT_ATOMS: atom_id res chain seq x y z
N MET A 1 23.05 4.59 18.47
CA MET A 1 22.70 4.50 17.03
C MET A 1 21.43 3.70 16.69
N ARG A 2 20.90 2.81 17.55
CA ARG A 2 19.73 1.96 17.20
C ARG A 2 18.38 2.69 17.05
N ILE A 3 18.14 3.76 17.82
CA ILE A 3 16.85 4.46 17.85
C ILE A 3 16.68 5.45 16.68
N ALA A 4 17.78 6.05 16.22
CA ALA A 4 17.75 7.05 15.14
C ALA A 4 17.38 6.43 13.79
N THR A 5 17.87 5.23 13.49
CA THR A 5 17.57 4.51 12.24
C THR A 5 16.12 4.05 12.19
N LEU A 6 15.58 3.53 13.30
CA LEU A 6 14.16 3.15 13.39
C LEU A 6 13.25 4.35 13.12
N ARG A 7 13.58 5.53 13.68
CA ARG A 7 12.83 6.77 13.43
C ARG A 7 12.78 7.14 11.95
N HIS A 8 13.88 6.92 11.22
CA HIS A 8 13.92 7.18 9.78
C HIS A 8 13.08 6.20 8.96
N ILE A 9 13.04 4.92 9.34
CA ILE A 9 12.21 3.92 8.67
C ILE A 9 10.73 4.20 8.94
N PHE A 10 10.37 4.45 10.20
CA PHE A 10 8.99 4.76 10.58
C PHE A 10 8.50 6.11 10.07
N ARG A 11 9.40 7.01 9.61
CA ARG A 11 8.99 8.24 8.90
C ARG A 11 8.15 7.93 7.68
N PHE A 12 8.45 6.84 6.97
CA PHE A 12 7.69 6.37 5.80
C PHE A 12 6.81 5.15 6.12
N GLY A 13 6.53 4.91 7.41
CA GLY A 13 5.77 3.76 7.87
C GLY A 13 4.48 3.52 7.08
N PRO A 14 3.62 4.54 6.86
CA PRO A 14 2.41 4.39 6.03
C PRO A 14 2.67 3.88 4.62
N LEU A 15 3.70 4.39 3.93
CA LEU A 15 4.04 3.98 2.57
C LEU A 15 4.63 2.57 2.54
N ILE A 16 5.50 2.23 3.49
CA ILE A 16 6.08 0.88 3.61
C ILE A 16 4.97 -0.13 3.86
N TRP A 17 4.01 0.20 4.72
CA TRP A 17 2.85 -0.65 4.99
C TRP A 17 1.92 -0.76 3.78
N ALA A 18 1.67 0.34 3.06
CA ALA A 18 0.89 0.32 1.83
C ALA A 18 1.49 -0.60 0.75
N ALA A 19 2.80 -0.44 0.50
CA ALA A 19 3.51 -1.23 -0.50
C ALA A 19 3.68 -2.71 -0.07
N GLY A 20 4.07 -2.94 1.19
CA GLY A 20 4.41 -4.26 1.69
C GLY A 20 3.21 -5.13 2.08
N PHE A 21 2.10 -4.53 2.53
CA PHE A 21 0.95 -5.26 3.06
C PHE A 21 -0.34 -4.97 2.30
N LEU A 22 -0.69 -3.69 2.10
CA LEU A 22 -1.98 -3.34 1.49
C LEU A 22 -2.04 -3.73 -0.01
N THR A 23 -0.92 -3.62 -0.72
CA THR A 23 -0.79 -4.02 -2.12
C THR A 23 -1.13 -5.50 -2.36
N PRO A 24 -0.45 -6.47 -1.71
CA PRO A 24 -0.80 -7.88 -1.88
C PRO A 24 -2.20 -8.21 -1.36
N LEU A 25 -2.66 -7.57 -0.28
CA LEU A 25 -4.03 -7.76 0.23
C LEU A 25 -5.09 -7.37 -0.81
N LEU A 26 -4.96 -6.19 -1.43
CA LEU A 26 -5.89 -5.73 -2.45
C LEU A 26 -5.82 -6.61 -3.70
N SER A 27 -4.61 -6.97 -4.14
CA SER A 27 -4.41 -7.90 -5.26
C SER A 27 -5.10 -9.25 -5.03
N GLN A 28 -4.95 -9.83 -3.83
CA GLN A 28 -5.60 -11.09 -3.46
C GLN A 28 -7.11 -10.92 -3.35
N THR A 29 -7.59 -9.80 -2.81
CA THR A 29 -9.02 -9.48 -2.75
C THR A 29 -9.63 -9.40 -4.15
N PHE A 30 -8.96 -8.74 -5.10
CA PHE A 30 -9.43 -8.65 -6.48
C PHE A 30 -9.52 -10.02 -7.16
N GLN A 31 -8.53 -10.88 -6.91
CA GLN A 31 -8.55 -12.26 -7.42
C GLN A 31 -9.66 -13.09 -6.75
N ALA A 32 -9.83 -12.98 -5.43
CA ALA A 32 -10.82 -13.75 -4.67
C ALA A 32 -12.27 -13.34 -4.98
N LEU A 33 -12.49 -12.11 -5.42
CA LEU A 33 -13.80 -11.58 -5.78
C LEU A 33 -14.03 -11.57 -7.30
N ASP A 34 -13.13 -12.18 -8.08
CA ASP A 34 -13.17 -12.19 -9.55
C ASP A 34 -13.39 -10.79 -10.16
N VAL A 35 -12.76 -9.77 -9.57
CA VAL A 35 -12.93 -8.38 -10.02
C VAL A 35 -12.33 -8.25 -11.42
N PRO A 36 -13.11 -7.84 -12.44
CA PRO A 36 -12.60 -7.70 -13.79
C PRO A 36 -11.58 -6.56 -13.84
N MET A 37 -10.33 -6.91 -14.13
CA MET A 37 -9.29 -5.91 -14.35
C MET A 37 -9.39 -5.37 -15.80
N PRO A 38 -9.07 -4.08 -16.02
CA PRO A 38 -8.88 -3.54 -17.37
C PRO A 38 -7.91 -4.40 -18.20
N ILE A 39 -8.08 -4.41 -19.52
CA ILE A 39 -7.33 -5.30 -20.42
C ILE A 39 -5.81 -5.14 -20.19
N GLY A 40 -5.16 -6.27 -19.89
CA GLY A 40 -3.72 -6.35 -19.67
C GLY A 40 -3.23 -5.84 -18.32
N MET A 41 -4.12 -5.38 -17.43
CA MET A 41 -3.74 -4.88 -16.10
C MET A 41 -3.64 -6.03 -15.10
N PRO A 42 -2.44 -6.30 -14.52
CA PRO A 42 -2.31 -7.29 -13.47
C PRO A 42 -3.04 -6.83 -12.20
N PRO A 43 -3.73 -7.71 -11.45
CA PRO A 43 -4.36 -7.37 -10.17
C PRO A 43 -3.40 -6.73 -9.16
N LEU A 44 -2.12 -7.12 -9.21
CA LEU A 44 -1.06 -6.54 -8.39
C LEU A 44 -0.86 -5.04 -8.67
N LEU A 45 -0.91 -4.63 -9.93
CA LEU A 45 -0.76 -3.23 -10.32
C LEU A 45 -1.96 -2.40 -9.85
N ALA A 46 -3.17 -2.95 -9.96
CA ALA A 46 -4.39 -2.31 -9.47
C ALA A 46 -4.35 -2.15 -7.94
N GLY A 47 -3.97 -3.21 -7.24
CA GLY A 47 -3.80 -3.19 -5.78
C GLY A 47 -2.74 -2.20 -5.33
N PHE A 48 -1.61 -2.14 -6.05
CA PHE A 48 -0.53 -1.19 -5.77
C PHE A 48 -0.99 0.26 -5.95
N ALA A 49 -1.68 0.57 -7.06
CA ALA A 49 -2.16 1.92 -7.32
C ALA A 49 -3.07 2.42 -6.17
N ILE A 50 -4.06 1.62 -5.79
CA ILE A 50 -5.00 1.97 -4.71
C ILE A 50 -4.28 2.04 -3.37
N ALA A 51 -3.43 1.05 -3.05
CA ALA A 51 -2.68 1.02 -1.82
C ALA A 51 -1.79 2.26 -1.66
N MET A 52 -1.06 2.64 -2.71
CA MET A 52 -0.17 3.80 -2.69
C MET A 52 -0.93 5.11 -2.61
N THR A 53 -2.08 5.26 -3.28
CA THR A 53 -2.92 6.44 -3.12
C THR A 53 -3.34 6.61 -1.65
N LEU A 54 -3.84 5.54 -1.01
CA LEU A 54 -4.22 5.57 0.40
C LEU A 54 -3.01 5.82 1.32
N GLY A 55 -1.89 5.16 1.04
CA GLY A 55 -0.64 5.30 1.78
C GLY A 55 -0.08 6.72 1.72
N ILE A 56 -0.13 7.38 0.56
CA ILE A 56 0.28 8.78 0.39
C ILE A 56 -0.65 9.70 1.20
N CYS A 57 -1.97 9.49 1.12
CA CYS A 57 -2.91 10.25 1.95
C CYS A 57 -2.61 10.07 3.45
N ALA A 58 -2.36 8.85 3.90
CA ALA A 58 -2.04 8.54 5.29
C ALA A 58 -0.69 9.14 5.73
N GLN A 59 0.31 9.12 4.84
CA GLN A 59 1.61 9.74 5.07
C GLN A 59 1.53 11.26 5.27
N ILE A 60 0.68 11.93 4.48
CA ILE A 60 0.47 13.39 4.58
C ILE A 60 -0.35 13.73 5.84
N ARG A 61 -1.41 12.98 6.12
CA ARG A 61 -2.31 13.25 7.25
C ARG A 61 -1.76 12.78 8.61
N GLY A 62 -0.77 11.89 8.60
CA GLY A 62 -0.25 11.23 9.81
C GLY A 62 -1.21 10.21 10.44
N ARG A 63 -2.30 9.84 9.73
CA ARG A 63 -3.31 8.86 10.16
C ARG A 63 -4.02 8.26 8.94
N TRP A 64 -4.57 7.06 9.09
CA TRP A 64 -5.26 6.33 8.02
C TRP A 64 -6.74 6.70 7.85
N ILE A 65 -7.38 7.20 8.92
CA ILE A 65 -8.79 7.63 8.97
C ILE A 65 -8.82 9.12 9.29
#